data_AF-A0A8S2RWS4-F1
#
_entry.id   AF-A0A8S2RWS4-F1
#
_cell.length_a   1.000
_cell.length_b   1.000
_cell.length_c   1.000
_cell.angle_alpha   90.00
_cell.angle_beta   90.00
_cell.angle_gamma   90.00
#
_symmetry.space_group_name_H-M   'P 1'
#
loop_
_entity.id
_entity.type
_entity.pdbx_description
1 polymer ?
#
loop_
_entity_poly.entity_id
_entity_poly.type
_entity_poly.pdbx_seq_one_letter_code
_entity_poly.pdbx_strand_id
1 'polypeptide(L)' 'QWGQGAKVRNANIAYGTGIATFPNGQYSGHAAIYVGQNDQGIQVWDQWRGHLVSSRTIYWNGNGLSNNGDSFYVIK' A
#
# COMPACT_ATOMS: atom_id res chain seq x y z
N GLN A 1 -5.56 11.54 13.04
CA GLN A 1 -6.19 10.82 11.91
C GLN A 1 -5.17 10.70 10.79
N TRP A 2 -5.24 9.65 9.97
CA TRP A 2 -4.37 9.50 8.80
C TRP A 2 -4.86 10.36 7.64
N GLY A 3 -3.94 11.05 6.97
CA GLY A 3 -4.19 11.79 5.73
C GLY A 3 -3.61 11.08 4.51
N GLN A 4 -4.24 11.31 3.35
CA GLN A 4 -3.71 10.85 2.06
C GLN A 4 -2.47 11.67 1.67
N GLY A 5 -1.32 11.01 1.60
CA GLY A 5 -0.06 11.60 1.13
C GLY A 5 0.20 11.37 -0.37
N ALA A 6 1.48 11.27 -0.72
CA ALA A 6 1.90 11.02 -2.10
C ALA A 6 1.44 9.63 -2.59
N LYS A 7 1.06 9.53 -3.86
CA LYS A 7 0.73 8.24 -4.50
C LYS A 7 1.98 7.37 -4.52
N VAL A 8 1.85 6.08 -4.20
CA VAL A 8 3.02 5.18 -4.12
C VAL A 8 3.65 4.95 -5.49
N ARG A 9 2.82 4.69 -6.51
CA ARG A 9 3.29 4.37 -7.86
C ARG A 9 4.19 5.47 -8.42
N ASN A 10 5.40 5.11 -8.80
CA ASN A 10 6.46 5.97 -9.35
C ASN A 10 7.03 7.02 -8.38
N ALA A 11 6.66 7.00 -7.10
CA ALA A 11 7.24 7.89 -6.11
C ALA A 11 8.52 7.30 -5.51
N ASN A 12 9.49 8.18 -5.23
CA ASN A 12 10.67 7.81 -4.45
C ASN A 12 10.29 7.77 -2.96
N ILE A 13 10.10 6.57 -2.42
CA ILE A 13 9.62 6.32 -1.07
C ILE A 13 10.68 5.52 -0.31
N ALA A 14 10.95 5.93 0.93
CA ALA A 14 11.89 5.23 1.78
C ALA A 14 11.33 3.86 2.24
N TYR A 15 12.21 2.87 2.35
CA TYR A 15 11.89 1.61 3.02
C TYR A 15 11.32 1.87 4.43
N GLY A 16 10.29 1.11 4.81
CA GLY A 16 9.65 1.24 6.12
C GLY A 16 8.52 2.28 6.16
N THR A 17 8.28 3.03 5.08
CA THR A 17 7.20 4.03 5.01
C THR A 17 5.84 3.35 5.16
N GLY A 18 4.99 3.90 6.03
CA GLY A 18 3.59 3.49 6.14
C GLY A 18 2.79 3.92 4.92
N ILE A 19 2.10 2.97 4.29
CA ILE A 19 1.23 3.22 3.15
C ILE A 19 -0.16 2.63 3.43
N ALA A 20 -1.19 3.25 2.87
CA ALA A 20 -2.56 2.76 2.99
C ALA A 20 -3.41 3.13 1.78
N THR A 21 -4.57 2.51 1.68
CA THR A 21 -5.58 2.84 0.66
C THR A 21 -6.44 4.02 1.11
N PHE A 22 -6.60 5.00 0.21
CA PHE A 22 -7.36 6.22 0.46
C PHE A 22 -8.41 6.49 -0.64
N PRO A 23 -9.51 5.73 -0.73
CA PRO A 23 -10.60 6.11 -1.62
C PRO A 23 -11.16 7.47 -1.21
N ASN A 24 -11.24 8.41 -2.17
CA ASN A 24 -11.78 9.76 -1.96
C ASN A 24 -11.14 10.55 -0.81
N GLY A 25 -9.83 10.40 -0.56
CA GLY A 25 -9.14 11.17 0.48
C GLY A 25 -9.13 10.54 1.87
N GLN A 26 -9.87 9.46 2.09
CA GLN A 26 -10.09 8.88 3.42
C GLN A 26 -9.56 7.46 3.50
N TYR A 27 -8.92 7.13 4.62
CA TYR A 27 -8.45 5.77 4.87
C TYR A 27 -9.62 4.78 4.85
N SER A 28 -9.50 3.75 4.03
CA SER A 28 -10.42 2.61 3.99
C SER A 28 -9.74 1.46 3.27
N GLY A 29 -9.89 0.22 3.76
CA GLY A 29 -9.31 -0.97 3.15
C GLY A 29 -8.10 -1.48 3.91
N HIS A 30 -6.90 -1.19 3.43
CA HIS A 30 -5.66 -1.84 3.86
C HIS A 30 -4.53 -0.86 4.14
N ALA A 31 -3.64 -1.25 5.05
CA ALA A 31 -2.41 -0.55 5.37
C ALA A 31 -1.25 -1.54 5.42
N ALA A 32 -0.07 -1.08 5.02
CA ALA A 32 1.11 -1.93 4.91
C ALA A 32 2.40 -1.13 5.14
N ILE A 33 3.50 -1.85 5.36
CA ILE A 33 4.84 -1.26 5.41
C ILE A 33 5.48 -1.41 4.04
N TYR A 34 5.83 -0.28 3.43
CA TYR A 34 6.50 -0.25 2.11
C TYR A 34 7.91 -0.84 2.20
N VAL A 35 8.21 -1.76 1.30
CA VAL A 35 9.57 -2.31 1.10
C VAL A 35 10.19 -1.73 -0.16
N GLY A 36 9.43 -1.69 -1.25
CA GLY A 36 9.89 -1.29 -2.57
C GLY A 36 8.76 -1.33 -3.58
N GLN A 37 9.05 -0.98 -4.82
CA GLN A 37 8.13 -1.16 -5.94
C GLN A 37 8.90 -1.47 -7.22
N ASN A 38 8.25 -2.17 -8.13
CA ASN A 38 8.78 -2.49 -9.45
C ASN A 38 7.65 -2.49 -10.49
N ASP A 39 7.94 -2.95 -11.70
CA ASP A 39 6.97 -2.98 -12.80
C ASP A 39 5.74 -3.86 -12.54
N GLN A 40 5.79 -4.76 -11.55
CA GLN A 40 4.68 -5.63 -11.19
C GLN A 40 3.76 -5.03 -10.12
N GLY A 41 4.33 -4.32 -9.13
CA GLY A 41 3.57 -3.86 -7.99
C GLY A 41 4.41 -3.27 -6.87
N ILE A 42 3.77 -3.12 -5.72
CA ILE A 42 4.38 -2.69 -4.46
C ILE A 42 4.78 -3.92 -3.66
N GLN A 43 6.04 -4.03 -3.27
CA GLN A 43 6.49 -5.00 -2.28
C GLN A 43 6.23 -4.45 -0.89
N VAL A 44 5.57 -5.23 -0.05
CA VAL A 44 5.16 -4.81 1.30
C VAL A 44 5.39 -5.91 2.34
N TRP A 45 5.49 -5.49 3.59
CA TRP A 45 5.13 -6.33 4.74
C TRP A 45 3.72 -5.96 5.21
N ASP A 46 2.84 -6.95 5.33
CA ASP A 46 1.50 -6.74 5.88
C ASP A 46 0.95 -7.98 6.59
N GLN A 47 -0.22 -7.80 7.22
CA GLN A 47 -1.00 -8.85 7.85
C GLN A 47 -2.48 -8.50 7.78
N TRP A 48 -3.33 -9.50 8.04
CA TRP A 48 -4.76 -9.31 8.29
C TRP A 48 -5.29 -10.42 9.19
N ARG A 49 -6.58 -10.37 9.53
CA ARG A 49 -7.18 -11.39 10.40
C ARG A 49 -7.02 -12.78 9.78
N GLY A 50 -6.32 -13.66 10.48
CA GLY A 50 -6.06 -15.04 10.03
C GLY A 50 -4.84 -15.21 9.13
N HIS A 51 -4.07 -14.14 8.91
CA HIS A 51 -2.83 -14.18 8.13
C HIS A 51 -1.70 -13.54 8.92
N LEU A 52 -0.65 -14.32 9.20
CA LEU A 52 0.54 -13.83 9.87
C LEU A 52 1.26 -12.77 9.03
N VAL A 53 2.15 -12.01 9.66
CA VAL A 53 2.99 -11.06 8.94
C VAL A 53 3.78 -11.81 7.88
N SER A 54 3.65 -11.39 6.62
CA SER A 54 4.46 -11.91 5.52
C SER A 54 4.76 -10.81 4.51
N SER A 55 5.76 -11.07 3.67
CA SER A 55 6.01 -10.24 2.50
C SER A 55 5.08 -10.65 1.38
N ARG A 56 4.54 -9.70 0.63
CA ARG A 56 3.85 -9.98 -0.64
C ARG A 56 4.00 -8.82 -1.62
N THR A 57 3.70 -9.10 -2.89
CA THR A 57 3.53 -8.07 -3.91
C THR A 57 2.05 -7.73 -4.04
N ILE A 58 1.73 -6.45 -3.86
CA ILE A 58 0.43 -5.89 -4.23
C ILE A 58 0.54 -5.44 -5.69
N TYR A 59 -0.03 -6.23 -6.59
CA TYR A 59 0.07 -5.98 -8.02
C TYR A 59 -0.58 -4.65 -8.44
N TRP A 60 0.02 -3.99 -9.42
CA TRP A 60 -0.67 -2.94 -10.17
C TRP A 60 -1.92 -3.53 -10.82
N ASN A 61 -3.02 -2.78 -10.84
CA ASN A 61 -4.31 -3.25 -11.33
C ASN A 61 -4.84 -4.54 -10.67
N GLY A 62 -4.42 -4.84 -9.44
CA GLY A 62 -4.96 -5.99 -8.70
C GLY A 62 -6.45 -5.85 -8.39
N ASN A 63 -7.12 -6.97 -8.10
CA ASN A 63 -8.57 -6.97 -7.89
C ASN A 63 -8.94 -6.57 -6.46
N GLY A 64 -9.77 -5.53 -6.34
CA GLY A 64 -10.23 -4.98 -5.08
C GLY A 64 -9.28 -3.95 -4.48
N LEU A 65 -9.83 -3.03 -3.69
CA LEU A 65 -9.14 -1.87 -3.14
C LEU A 65 -7.81 -2.26 -2.45
N SER A 66 -7.86 -3.24 -1.54
CA SER A 66 -6.72 -3.69 -0.73
C SER A 66 -5.62 -4.43 -1.49
N ASN A 67 -5.90 -4.87 -2.72
CA ASN A 67 -4.96 -5.64 -3.54
C ASN A 67 -4.54 -4.90 -4.80
N ASN A 68 -5.02 -3.66 -5.01
CA ASN A 68 -4.63 -2.84 -6.14
C ASN A 68 -3.57 -1.83 -5.73
N GLY A 69 -2.35 -2.01 -6.22
CA GLY A 69 -1.22 -1.11 -5.91
C GLY A 69 -1.51 0.35 -6.28
N ASP A 70 -2.34 0.61 -7.29
CA ASP A 70 -2.73 1.96 -7.71
C ASP A 70 -3.58 2.71 -6.67
N SER A 71 -4.10 2.00 -5.67
CA SER A 71 -4.92 2.56 -4.60
C SER A 71 -4.13 3.02 -3.39
N PHE A 72 -2.81 2.76 -3.34
CA PHE A 72 -1.97 3.06 -2.18
C PHE A 72 -1.32 4.44 -2.25
N TYR A 73 -1.34 5.12 -1.10
CA TYR A 73 -0.70 6.39 -0.84
C TYR A 73 0.11 6.32 0.45
N VAL A 74 1.13 7.16 0.57
CA VAL A 74 1.85 7.38 1.82
C VAL A 74 0.89 7.91 2.88
N ILE A 75 0.99 7.39 4.10
CA ILE A 75 0.22 7.88 5.25
C ILE A 75 0.86 9.19 5.72
N LYS A 76 0.05 10.24 5.87
CA LYS A 76 0.45 11.54 6.42
C LYS A 76 -0.18 11.79 7.79
#